data_AF-A0A7S9WVP9-F1
#
_entry.id   AF-A0A7S9WVP9-F1
#
_cell.length_a   1.000
_cell.length_b   1.000
_cell.length_c   1.000
_cell.angle_alpha   90.00
_cell.angle_beta   90.00
_cell.angle_gamma   90.00
#
_symmetry.space_group_name_H-M   'P 1'
#
loop_
_entity.id
_entity.type
_entity.pdbx_description
1 polymer ?
#
loop_
_entity_poly.entity_id
_entity_poly.type
_entity_poly.pdbx_seq_one_letter_code
_entity_poly.pdbx_strand_id
1 'polypeptide(L)' 'MNSWVNEFKLALIDEDVRKLAVLSQNFNEDMFKSLAAAEEAKALIGGAIELFKSKSSHIQSELIKLQKAQKYINN' A
#
# COMPACT_ATOMS: atom_id res chain seq x y z
N MET A 1 10.80 -18.57 8.89
CA MET A 1 9.92 -17.80 7.98
C MET A 1 10.00 -16.35 8.44
N ASN A 2 10.26 -15.39 7.55
CA ASN A 2 10.52 -14.00 7.90
C ASN A 2 9.23 -13.32 8.40
N SER A 3 9.22 -12.78 9.63
CA SER A 3 8.05 -12.14 10.24
C SER A 3 7.53 -10.98 9.39
N TRP A 4 8.44 -10.21 8.79
CA TRP A 4 8.09 -9.09 7.93
C TRP A 4 7.27 -9.53 6.71
N VAL A 5 7.66 -10.60 6.02
CA VAL A 5 6.95 -11.11 4.83
C VAL A 5 5.52 -11.55 5.18
N ASN A 6 5.36 -12.24 6.31
CA ASN A 6 4.05 -12.69 6.75
C ASN A 6 3.15 -11.52 7.15
N GLU A 7 3.68 -10.55 7.90
CA GLU A 7 2.93 -9.36 8.27
C GLU A 7 2.57 -8.50 7.06
N PHE A 8 3.46 -8.39 6.08
CA PHE A 8 3.24 -7.66 4.85
C PHE A 8 2.15 -8.33 3.98
N LYS A 9 2.18 -9.67 3.88
CA LYS A 9 1.12 -10.45 3.23
C LYS A 9 -0.24 -10.20 3.86
N LEU A 10 -0.33 -10.30 5.18
CA LEU A 10 -1.59 -10.08 5.90
C LEU A 10 -2.09 -8.64 5.69
N ALA A 11 -1.21 -7.66 5.85
CA ALA A 11 -1.56 -6.26 5.60
C ALA A 11 -2.03 -6.01 4.16
N LEU A 12 -1.46 -6.71 3.17
CA LEU A 12 -1.87 -6.63 1.78
C LEU A 12 -3.24 -7.27 1.54
N ILE A 13 -3.51 -8.44 2.12
CA ILE A 13 -4.81 -9.13 2.04
C ILE A 13 -5.91 -8.28 2.69
N ASP A 14 -5.62 -7.70 3.85
CA ASP A 14 -6.56 -6.84 4.59
C ASP A 14 -6.69 -5.44 3.98
N GLU A 15 -5.92 -5.13 2.93
CA GLU A 15 -5.76 -3.81 2.32
C GLU A 15 -5.44 -2.70 3.36
N ASP A 16 -4.74 -3.05 4.44
CA ASP A 16 -4.36 -2.12 5.51
C ASP A 16 -3.18 -1.25 5.07
N VAL A 17 -3.53 -0.17 4.36
CA VAL A 17 -2.58 0.84 3.84
C VAL A 17 -1.71 1.47 4.93
N ARG A 18 -2.18 1.55 6.18
CA ARG A 18 -1.39 2.12 7.29
C ARG A 18 -0.33 1.13 7.73
N LYS A 19 -0.71 -0.14 7.91
CA LYS A 19 0.23 -1.19 8.27
C LYS A 19 1.26 -1.43 7.17
N LEU A 20 0.83 -1.41 5.89
CA LEU A 20 1.75 -1.46 4.75
C LEU A 20 2.76 -0.31 4.78
N ALA A 21 2.34 0.92 5.06
CA ALA A 21 3.25 2.06 5.16
C ALA A 21 4.28 1.90 6.29
N VAL A 22 3.86 1.43 7.47
CA VAL A 22 4.77 1.14 8.60
C VAL A 22 5.77 0.04 8.23
N LEU A 23 5.30 -1.04 7.61
CA LEU A 23 6.17 -2.15 7.19
C LEU A 23 7.15 -1.72 6.09
N SER A 24 6.74 -0.84 5.18
CA SER A 24 7.62 -0.26 4.16
C SER A 24 8.73 0.60 4.78
N GLN A 25 8.43 1.38 5.83
CA GLN A 25 9.45 2.16 6.55
C GLN A 25 10.45 1.26 7.29
N ASN A 26 10.00 0.12 7.79
CA ASN A 26 10.81 -0.85 8.51
C ASN A 26 11.48 -1.90 7.58
N PHE A 27 11.47 -1.67 6.26
CA PHE A 27 12.11 -2.57 5.31
C PHE A 27 13.63 -2.61 5.53
N ASN A 28 14.20 -3.82 5.54
CA ASN A 28 15.64 -4.04 5.58
C ASN A 28 16.01 -5.21 4.63
N GLU A 29 17.00 -5.00 3.77
CA GLU A 29 17.48 -6.00 2.81
C GLU A 29 18.07 -7.25 3.46
N ASP A 30 18.67 -7.11 4.66
CA ASP A 30 19.26 -8.23 5.42
C ASP A 30 18.22 -9.24 5.92
N MET A 31 16.92 -8.91 5.83
CA MET A 31 15.84 -9.80 6.21
C MET A 31 15.63 -10.94 5.20
N PHE A 32 16.18 -10.82 3.98
CA PHE A 32 16.00 -11.80 2.90
C PHE A 32 17.26 -12.65 2.71
N LYS A 33 17.33 -13.76 3.44
CA LYS A 33 18.48 -14.67 3.43
C LYS A 33 18.49 -15.66 2.25
N SER A 34 17.51 -15.58 1.34
CA SER A 34 17.43 -16.45 0.16
C SER A 34 16.80 -15.72 -1.02
N LEU A 35 17.16 -16.15 -2.23
CA LEU A 35 16.58 -15.62 -3.47
C LEU A 35 15.05 -15.78 -3.49
N ALA A 36 14.54 -16.94 -3.07
CA ALA A 36 13.10 -17.18 -3.00
C ALA A 36 12.38 -16.20 -2.08
N ALA A 37 12.96 -15.85 -0.92
CA ALA A 37 12.37 -14.85 -0.02
C ALA A 37 12.39 -13.44 -0.62
N ALA A 38 13.43 -13.10 -1.39
CA ALA A 38 13.53 -11.82 -2.09
C ALA A 38 12.51 -11.72 -3.25
N GLU A 39 12.32 -12.79 -4.02
CA GLU A 39 11.32 -12.86 -5.09
C GLU A 39 9.89 -12.75 -4.55
N GLU A 40 9.62 -13.42 -3.43
CA GLU A 40 8.35 -13.32 -2.73
C GLU A 40 8.09 -11.87 -2.27
N ALA A 41 9.06 -11.23 -1.63
CA ALA A 41 8.95 -9.84 -1.21
C ALA A 41 8.72 -8.89 -2.39
N LYS A 42 9.41 -9.12 -3.53
CA LYS A 42 9.22 -8.34 -4.75
C LYS A 42 7.78 -8.43 -5.26
N ALA A 43 7.19 -9.62 -5.29
CA ALA A 43 5.79 -9.81 -5.72
C ALA A 43 4.81 -9.06 -4.79
N LEU A 44 5.03 -9.16 -3.48
CA LEU A 44 4.21 -8.48 -2.47
C LEU A 44 4.30 -6.95 -2.57
N ILE A 45 5.51 -6.42 -2.72
CA ILE A 45 5.74 -4.99 -2.91
C ILE A 45 5.02 -4.51 -4.19
N GLY A 46 5.09 -5.28 -5.27
CA GLY A 46 4.35 -4.99 -6.50
C GLY A 46 2.83 -4.90 -6.25
N GLY A 47 2.26 -5.86 -5.52
CA GLY A 47 0.85 -5.83 -5.14
C GLY A 47 0.47 -4.60 -4.29
N ALA A 48 1.30 -4.25 -3.30
CA ALA A 48 1.07 -3.07 -2.47
C ALA A 48 1.12 -1.76 -3.28
N ILE A 49 2.05 -1.64 -4.24
CA ILE A 49 2.13 -0.48 -5.14
C ILE A 49 0.83 -0.32 -5.94
N GLU A 50 0.30 -1.40 -6.50
CA GLU A 50 -0.96 -1.34 -7.26
C GLU A 50 -2.15 -1.01 -6.36
N LEU A 51 -2.20 -1.53 -5.14
CA LEU A 51 -3.20 -1.15 -4.14
C LEU A 51 -3.16 0.36 -3.83
N PHE A 52 -1.96 0.92 -3.57
CA PHE A 52 -1.81 2.35 -3.31
C PHE A 52 -2.23 3.22 -4.49
N LYS A 53 -1.88 2.83 -5.73
CA LYS A 53 -2.34 3.53 -6.94
C LYS A 53 -3.86 3.54 -7.05
N SER A 54 -4.50 2.39 -6.83
CA SER A 54 -5.96 2.24 -6.87
C SER A 54 -6.64 3.12 -5.83
N LYS A 55 -6.21 3.05 -4.56
CA LYS A 55 -6.73 3.87 -3.46
C LYS A 55 -6.52 5.37 -3.72
N SER A 56 -5.36 5.76 -4.24
CA SER A 56 -5.05 7.15 -4.59
C SER A 56 -5.99 7.68 -5.69
N SER A 57 -6.19 6.92 -6.76
CA SER A 57 -7.12 7.29 -7.84
C SER A 57 -8.56 7.45 -7.32
N HIS A 58 -9.01 6.55 -6.45
CA HIS A 58 -10.32 6.66 -5.81
C HIS A 58 -10.45 7.95 -4.97
N ILE A 59 -9.48 8.23 -4.10
CA ILE A 59 -9.46 9.44 -3.28
C ILE A 59 -9.47 10.71 -4.15
N GLN A 60 -8.67 10.74 -5.22
CA GLN A 60 -8.66 11.87 -6.16
C GLN A 60 -10.03 12.10 -6.80
N SER A 61 -10.72 11.03 -7.19
CA SER A 61 -12.09 11.12 -7.74
C SER A 61 -13.07 11.71 -6.73
N GLU A 62 -13.03 11.26 -5.47
CA GLU A 62 -13.90 11.80 -4.42
C GLU A 62 -13.57 13.26 -4.08
N LEU A 63 -12.29 13.63 -4.04
CA LEU A 63 -11.87 15.03 -3.84
C LEU A 63 -12.41 15.95 -4.95
N ILE A 64 -12.39 15.52 -6.21
CA ILE A 64 -12.95 16.29 -7.32
C ILE A 64 -14.46 16.52 -7.13
N LYS A 65 -15.20 15.51 -6.65
CA LYS A 65 -16.64 15.66 -6.36
C LYS A 65 -16.88 16.68 -5.25
N LEU A 66 -16.11 16.62 -4.17
CA LEU A 66 -16.20 17.55 -3.05
C LEU A 66 -15.87 18.99 -3.47
N GLN A 67 -14.83 19.19 -4.30
CA GLN A 67 -14.49 20.50 -4.86
C GLN A 67 -15.61 21.09 -5.73
N LYS A 68 -16.27 20.26 -6.54
CA LYS A 68 -17.44 20.70 -7.32
C LYS A 68 -18.60 21.12 -6.42
N ALA A 69 -18.88 20.35 -5.36
CA ALA A 69 -19.91 20.69 -4.39
C ALA A 69 -19.57 22.00 -3.65
N GLN A 70 -18.32 22.18 -3.23
CA GLN A 70 -17.84 23.40 -2.58
C GLN A 70 -18.01 24.63 -3.48
N LYS A 71 -17.66 24.51 -4.77
CA LYS A 71 -17.86 25.61 -5.74
C LYS A 71 -19.33 26.00 -5.88
N TYR A 72 -20.25 25.04 -5.84
CA TYR A 72 -21.69 25.31 -5.93
C TYR A 72 -22.24 26.01 -4.69
N ILE A 73 -21.78 25.63 -3.48
CA ILE A 73 -22.23 26.21 -2.21
C ILE A 73 -21.70 27.63 -2.02
N ASN A 74 -20.49 27.91 -2.49
CA ASN A 74 -19.83 29.23 -2.35
C ASN A 74 -20.23 30.24 -3.44
N ASN A 75 -21.08 29.86 -4.38
CA ASN A 75 -21.70 30.76 -5.38
C ASN A 75 -23.05 31.25 -4.88
#